data_AF-A0A651GEQ6-F1
#
_entry.id   AF-A0A651GEQ6-F1
#
_cell.length_a   1.000
_cell.length_b   1.000
_cell.length_c   1.000
_cell.angle_alpha   90.00
_cell.angle_beta   90.00
_cell.angle_gamma   90.00
#
_symmetry.space_group_name_H-M   'P 1'
#
loop_
_entity.id
_entity.type
_entity.pdbx_description
1 polymer ?
#
loop_
_entity_poly.entity_id
_entity_poly.type
_entity_poly.pdbx_seq_one_letter_code
_entity_poly.pdbx_strand_id
1 'polypeptide(L)'
;MDLPERPLVIVANRLPVSRTEDGWQPASGGLVTALKPVIEQLGGAWIGWDDDPDGVPPRVEGFNADLHPVTLSDTEVAEYYHGFSNRTLWPLFHDLVVEPVIDRSWWRTYEEV
;
A
#
# COMPACT_ATOMS: atom_id res chain seq x y z
N MET A 1 -10.79 28.40 3.89
CA MET A 1 -9.59 28.09 4.71
C MET A 1 -8.54 27.64 3.72
N ASP A 2 -7.60 28.52 3.37
CA ASP A 2 -6.51 28.18 2.46
C ASP A 2 -5.59 27.19 3.17
N LEU A 3 -5.54 25.96 2.67
CA LEU A 3 -4.50 25.02 3.06
C LEU A 3 -3.21 25.48 2.38
N PRO A 4 -2.05 25.42 3.05
CA PRO A 4 -0.77 25.73 2.40
C PRO A 4 -0.59 24.83 1.16
N GLU A 5 0.07 25.33 0.11
CA GLU A 5 0.47 24.62 -1.13
C GLU A 5 1.46 23.47 -0.85
N ARG A 6 1.13 22.56 0.06
CA ARG A 6 1.88 21.33 0.30
C ARG A 6 1.16 20.23 -0.44
N PRO A 7 1.82 19.59 -1.43
CA PRO A 7 1.21 18.47 -2.15
C PRO A 7 0.88 17.34 -1.16
N LEU A 8 -0.30 16.75 -1.29
CA LEU A 8 -0.67 15.54 -0.55
C LEU A 8 0.16 14.37 -1.10
N VAL A 9 0.91 13.72 -0.21
CA VAL A 9 1.63 12.49 -0.52
C VAL A 9 1.15 11.42 0.43
N ILE A 10 0.57 10.35 -0.12
CA ILE A 10 0.13 9.19 0.63
C ILE A 10 1.19 8.10 0.46
N VAL A 11 1.67 7.55 1.57
CA VAL A 11 2.54 6.38 1.59
C VAL A 11 1.78 5.26 2.28
N ALA A 12 1.55 4.17 1.56
CA ALA A 12 0.85 3.00 2.06
C ALA A 12 1.52 1.73 1.53
N ASN A 13 1.27 0.60 2.20
CA ASN A 13 1.90 -0.65 1.82
C ASN A 13 1.70 -1.02 0.34
N ARG A 14 0.48 -0.86 -0.21
CA ARG A 14 0.17 -1.17 -1.61
C ARG A 14 -0.27 0.09 -2.35
N LEU A 15 -0.06 0.09 -3.67
CA LEU A 15 -0.72 1.05 -4.55
C LEU A 15 -2.25 0.94 -4.44
N PRO A 16 -2.99 2.05 -4.71
CA PRO A 16 -4.42 2.13 -4.46
C PRO A 16 -5.24 1.61 -5.65
N VAL A 17 -4.66 0.75 -6.49
CA VAL A 17 -5.25 0.28 -7.74
C VAL A 17 -5.12 -1.22 -7.87
N SER A 18 -5.99 -1.80 -8.68
CA SER A 18 -6.02 -3.24 -8.97
C SER A 18 -6.33 -3.44 -10.46
N ARG A 19 -5.74 -4.47 -11.05
CA ARG A 19 -6.00 -4.86 -12.45
C ARG A 19 -7.25 -5.72 -12.56
N THR A 20 -8.04 -5.45 -13.60
CA THR A 20 -9.25 -6.19 -13.98
C THR A 20 -9.21 -6.57 -15.47
N GLU A 21 -10.21 -7.31 -15.93
CA GLU A 21 -10.39 -7.63 -17.35
C GLU A 21 -10.54 -6.36 -18.22
N ASP A 22 -11.13 -5.29 -17.66
CA ASP A 22 -11.37 -4.02 -18.35
C ASP A 22 -10.22 -3.02 -18.19
N GLY A 23 -9.14 -3.39 -17.49
CA GLY A 23 -7.97 -2.54 -17.22
C GLY A 23 -7.80 -2.20 -15.74
N TRP A 24 -7.13 -1.08 -15.47
CA TRP A 24 -6.80 -0.63 -14.12
C TRP A 24 -7.94 0.17 -13.48
N GLN A 25 -8.25 -0.10 -12.21
CA GLN A 25 -9.23 0.65 -11.44
C GLN A 25 -8.78 0.85 -9.98
N PRO A 26 -9.36 1.82 -9.24
CA PRO A 26 -9.12 1.95 -7.81
C PRO A 26 -9.46 0.67 -7.02
N ALA A 27 -8.58 0.28 -6.10
CA ALA A 27 -8.77 -0.89 -5.25
C ALA A 27 -9.87 -0.66 -4.20
N SER A 28 -10.56 -1.74 -3.80
CA SER A 28 -11.71 -1.71 -2.88
C SER A 28 -11.36 -1.83 -1.38
N GLY A 29 -10.06 -1.71 -1.02
CA GLY A 29 -9.62 -1.83 0.37
C GLY A 29 -10.09 -0.65 1.25
N GLY A 30 -10.26 -0.90 2.56
CA GLY A 30 -10.77 0.10 3.51
C GLY A 30 -9.92 1.38 3.58
N LEU A 31 -8.59 1.25 3.50
CA LEU A 31 -7.68 2.40 3.45
C LEU A 31 -7.91 3.26 2.20
N VAL A 32 -7.98 2.62 1.02
CA VAL A 32 -8.20 3.31 -0.26
C VAL A 32 -9.56 3.99 -0.27
N THR A 33 -10.59 3.28 0.20
CA THR A 33 -11.96 3.82 0.26
C THR A 33 -12.04 5.04 1.20
N ALA A 34 -11.36 5.00 2.34
CA ALA A 34 -11.34 6.11 3.29
C ALA A 34 -10.59 7.34 2.76
N LEU A 35 -9.51 7.15 2.01
CA LEU A 35 -8.65 8.23 1.52
C LEU A 35 -9.05 8.76 0.13
N LYS A 36 -9.84 8.00 -0.64
CA LYS A 36 -10.28 8.36 -1.99
C LYS A 36 -10.90 9.78 -2.07
N PRO A 37 -11.84 10.19 -1.20
CA PRO A 37 -12.43 11.53 -1.31
C PRO A 37 -11.42 12.66 -1.12
N VAL A 38 -10.41 12.45 -0.26
CA VAL A 38 -9.38 13.45 0.04
C VAL A 38 -8.45 13.62 -1.16
N ILE A 39 -7.98 12.52 -1.75
CA ILE A 39 -7.07 12.60 -2.88
C ILE A 39 -7.77 13.02 -4.17
N GLU A 40 -9.05 12.67 -4.36
CA GLU A 40 -9.86 13.20 -5.46
C GLU A 40 -9.99 14.72 -5.39
N GLN A 41 -10.20 15.29 -4.19
CA GLN A 41 -10.35 16.72 -3.98
C GLN A 41 -9.03 17.49 -4.10
N LEU A 42 -7.96 16.98 -3.50
CA LEU A 42 -6.69 17.72 -3.38
C LEU A 42 -5.72 17.42 -4.53
N GLY A 43 -5.87 16.29 -5.21
CA GLY A 43 -4.81 15.72 -6.02
C GLY A 43 -3.62 15.27 -5.17
N GLY A 44 -2.63 14.63 -5.77
CA GLY A 44 -1.39 14.31 -5.06
C GLY A 44 -0.62 13.14 -5.66
N ALA A 45 0.20 12.53 -4.82
CA ALA A 45 0.96 11.33 -5.13
C ALA A 45 0.61 10.18 -4.18
N TRP A 46 0.62 8.96 -4.70
CA TRP A 46 0.52 7.74 -3.90
C TRP A 46 1.73 6.85 -4.14
N ILE A 47 2.47 6.60 -3.06
CA ILE A 47 3.64 5.71 -3.03
C ILE A 47 3.22 4.41 -2.37
N GLY A 48 3.52 3.28 -3.01
CA GLY A 48 3.25 1.97 -2.43
C GLY A 48 3.78 0.84 -3.30
N TRP A 49 3.80 -0.37 -2.76
CA TRP A 49 4.23 -1.56 -3.50
C TRP A 49 3.24 -1.90 -4.62
N ASP A 50 3.81 -2.25 -5.77
CA ASP A 50 3.13 -2.79 -6.94
C ASP A 50 3.23 -4.32 -6.95
N ASP A 51 2.10 -5.00 -6.83
CA ASP A 51 2.03 -6.46 -6.84
C ASP A 51 1.77 -7.06 -8.23
N ASP A 52 1.70 -6.23 -9.28
CA ASP A 52 1.52 -6.68 -10.66
C ASP A 52 2.88 -6.81 -11.37
N PRO A 53 3.23 -8.00 -11.88
CA PRO A 53 4.51 -8.23 -12.56
C PRO A 53 4.67 -7.46 -13.87
N ASP A 54 3.57 -7.03 -14.51
CA ASP A 54 3.61 -6.23 -15.74
C ASP A 54 3.72 -4.72 -15.46
N GLY A 55 3.65 -4.34 -14.18
CA GLY A 55 3.76 -2.96 -13.71
C GLY A 55 2.47 -2.15 -13.77
N VAL A 56 2.35 -1.19 -12.85
CA VAL A 56 1.24 -0.24 -12.75
C VAL A 56 1.54 1.03 -13.58
N PRO A 57 0.56 1.54 -14.37
CA PRO A 57 0.72 2.82 -15.06
C PRO A 57 0.87 3.98 -14.06
N PRO A 58 1.56 5.08 -14.44
CA PRO A 58 1.79 6.21 -13.53
C PRO A 58 0.51 6.95 -13.13
N ARG A 59 -0.61 6.71 -13.83
CA ARG A 59 -1.95 7.23 -13.51
C ARG A 59 -3.02 6.23 -13.92
N VAL A 60 -4.14 6.24 -13.21
CA VAL A 60 -5.32 5.44 -13.50
C VAL A 60 -6.55 6.35 -13.54
N GLU A 61 -7.42 6.16 -14.53
CA GLU A 61 -8.66 6.94 -14.64
C GLU A 61 -9.54 6.75 -13.40
N GLY A 62 -10.18 7.83 -12.95
CA GLY A 62 -10.98 7.81 -11.71
C GLY A 62 -10.15 7.81 -10.42
N PHE A 63 -8.84 8.11 -10.50
CA PHE A 63 -7.99 8.33 -9.34
C PHE A 63 -7.09 9.56 -9.55
N ASN A 64 -7.32 10.64 -8.80
CA ASN A 64 -6.60 11.91 -8.96
C ASN A 64 -5.24 11.88 -8.25
N ALA A 65 -4.37 10.93 -8.59
CA ALA A 65 -3.03 10.83 -8.03
C ALA A 65 -2.00 10.34 -9.04
N ASP A 66 -0.78 10.84 -8.93
CA ASP A 66 0.40 10.21 -9.52
C ASP A 66 0.77 8.96 -8.72
N LEU A 67 0.93 7.83 -9.41
CA LEU A 67 1.29 6.55 -8.81
C LEU A 67 2.80 6.34 -8.87
N HIS A 68 3.39 6.05 -7.72
CA HIS A 68 4.82 5.83 -7.54
C HIS A 68 5.05 4.42 -6.98
N PRO A 69 5.27 3.42 -7.85
CA PRO A 69 5.49 2.04 -7.42
C PRO A 69 6.81 1.91 -6.65
N VAL A 70 6.76 1.15 -5.57
CA VAL A 70 7.92 0.62 -4.86
C VAL A 70 8.08 -0.84 -5.26
N THR A 71 9.25 -1.21 -5.76
CA THR A 71 9.54 -2.61 -6.07
C THR A 71 10.02 -3.31 -4.82
N LEU A 72 9.43 -4.47 -4.53
CA LEU A 72 9.89 -5.39 -3.49
C LEU A 72 10.32 -6.69 -4.17
N SER A 73 11.44 -7.24 -3.73
CA SER A 73 11.88 -8.59 -4.07
C SER A 73 10.94 -9.65 -3.47
N ASP A 74 10.96 -10.86 -4.01
CA ASP A 74 10.19 -11.99 -3.48
C ASP A 74 10.49 -12.25 -1.99
N THR A 75 11.75 -12.05 -1.58
CA THR A 75 12.16 -12.18 -0.18
C THR A 75 11.54 -11.09 0.70
N GLU A 76 11.56 -9.83 0.26
CA GLU A 76 10.93 -8.72 0.99
C GLU A 76 9.41 -8.94 1.09
N VAL A 77 8.75 -9.37 0.00
CA VAL A 77 7.32 -9.70 0.04
C VAL A 77 7.04 -10.84 1.03
N ALA A 78 7.86 -11.88 1.04
CA ALA A 78 7.71 -13.02 1.95
C ALA A 78 7.94 -12.64 3.41
N GLU A 79 8.98 -11.87 3.72
CA GLU A 79 9.42 -11.61 5.09
C GLU A 79 8.81 -10.34 5.70
N TYR A 80 8.71 -9.24 4.95
CA TYR A 80 8.10 -8.00 5.42
C TYR A 80 6.56 -8.07 5.37
N TYR A 81 5.99 -8.39 4.20
CA TYR A 81 4.54 -8.31 4.03
C TYR A 81 3.83 -9.55 4.55
N HIS A 82 4.16 -10.73 4.02
CA HIS A 82 3.54 -11.98 4.45
C HIS A 82 4.03 -12.43 5.84
N GLY A 83 5.27 -12.15 6.19
CA GLY A 83 5.88 -12.45 7.49
C GLY A 83 5.50 -11.41 8.54
N PHE A 84 6.36 -10.43 8.78
CA PHE A 84 6.25 -9.52 9.92
C PHE A 84 4.91 -8.79 9.97
N SER A 85 4.47 -8.18 8.87
CA SER A 85 3.22 -7.39 8.85
C SER A 85 1.99 -8.25 9.13
N ASN A 86 1.82 -9.37 8.42
CA ASN A 86 0.57 -10.16 8.46
C ASN A 86 0.60 -11.35 9.44
N ARG A 87 1.77 -11.85 9.84
CA ARG A 87 1.92 -12.99 10.75
C ARG A 87 2.49 -12.61 12.11
N THR A 88 3.05 -11.41 12.27
CA THR A 88 3.46 -10.87 13.56
C THR A 88 2.54 -9.73 14.00
N LEU A 89 2.54 -8.58 13.30
CA LEU A 89 1.84 -7.37 13.74
C LEU A 89 0.32 -7.51 13.68
N TRP A 90 -0.21 -8.03 12.56
CA TRP A 90 -1.65 -8.20 12.41
C TRP A 90 -2.28 -8.99 13.57
N PRO A 91 -1.85 -10.23 13.89
CA PRO A 91 -2.46 -10.94 15.02
C PRO A 91 -2.21 -10.28 16.37
N LEU A 92 -1.03 -9.67 16.59
CA LEU A 92 -0.75 -8.91 17.81
C LEU A 92 -1.73 -7.75 18.03
N PHE A 93 -2.09 -7.03 16.96
CA PHE A 93 -2.97 -5.86 17.04
C PHE A 93 -4.45 -6.19 16.90
N HIS A 94 -4.79 -7.45 16.63
CA HIS A 94 -6.16 -7.93 16.50
C HIS A 94 -6.46 -8.97 17.59
N ASP A 95 -6.17 -8.61 18.84
CA ASP A 95 -6.53 -9.38 20.05
C ASP A 95 -6.04 -10.85 20.05
N LEU A 96 -4.92 -11.14 19.39
CA LEU A 96 -4.33 -12.47 19.31
C LEU A 96 -5.31 -13.53 18.76
N VAL A 97 -6.17 -13.15 17.80
CA VAL A 97 -7.12 -14.09 17.15
C VAL A 97 -6.44 -15.31 16.52
N VAL A 98 -5.15 -15.20 16.19
CA VAL A 98 -4.24 -16.32 15.88
C VAL A 98 -2.90 -16.07 16.56
N GLU A 99 -2.12 -17.13 16.81
CA GLU A 99 -0.81 -17.01 17.44
C GLU A 99 0.18 -16.24 16.53
N PRO A 100 0.78 -15.12 17.01
CA PRO A 100 1.81 -14.41 16.27
C PRO A 100 3.09 -15.22 16.13
N VAL A 101 3.73 -15.14 14.96
CA VAL A 101 5.06 -15.70 14.75
C VAL A 101 6.09 -14.61 15.05
N ILE A 102 7.09 -14.92 15.88
CA ILE A 102 8.19 -14.00 16.22
C ILE A 102 9.47 -14.49 15.57
N ASP A 103 9.83 -13.90 14.43
CA ASP A 103 11.08 -14.16 13.72
C ASP A 103 11.92 -12.88 13.60
N ARG A 104 13.20 -12.97 13.98
CA ARG A 104 14.13 -11.84 13.91
C ARG A 104 14.58 -11.53 12.48
N SER A 105 14.57 -12.50 11.56
CA SER A 105 14.86 -12.18 10.15
C SER A 105 13.76 -11.29 9.59
N TRP A 106 12.50 -11.63 9.84
CA TRP A 106 11.34 -10.85 9.37
C TRP A 106 11.34 -9.43 9.93
N TRP A 107 11.74 -9.25 11.19
CA TRP A 107 11.91 -7.92 11.77
C TRP A 107 12.95 -7.08 11.01
N ARG A 108 14.10 -7.67 10.66
CA ARG A 108 15.16 -6.95 9.93
C ARG A 108 14.69 -6.54 8.55
N THR A 109 14.05 -7.46 7.82
CA THR A 109 13.49 -7.15 6.50
C THR A 109 12.37 -6.11 6.61
N TYR A 110 11.60 -6.10 7.71
CA TYR A 110 10.61 -5.06 7.97
C TYR A 110 11.22 -3.67 8.26
N GLU A 111 12.39 -3.59 8.89
CA GLU A 111 13.09 -2.32 9.09
C GLU A 111 13.78 -1.81 7.82
N GLU A 112 14.17 -2.70 6.90
CA GLU A 112 14.85 -2.36 5.65
C GLU A 112 13.88 -1.80 4.58
N VAL A 113 12.63 -2.28 4.58
CA VAL A 113 11.54 -1.83 3.68
C VAL A 113 10.91 -0.53 4.18
#